data_AF-A0A6L4AAR3-F1
#
_entry.id   AF-A0A6L4AAR3-F1
#
_cell.length_a   1.000
_cell.length_b   1.000
_cell.length_c   1.000
_cell.angle_alpha   90.00
_cell.angle_beta   90.00
_cell.angle_gamma   90.00
#
_symmetry.space_group_name_H-M   'P 1'
#
loop_
_entity.id
_entity.type
_entity.pdbx_description
1 polymer ?
#
loop_
_entity_poly.entity_id
_entity_poly.type
_entity_poly.pdbx_seq_one_letter_code
_entity_poly.pdbx_strand_id
1 'polypeptide(L)'
;MKTPRTPIAIFTQRLAAFGLSIAMVAGVVTLQSPVRAQDNKQFLTEQALATAVVPPRDRLDLAQRLKGVGKIAPPPTTPSKTYQIGDVEPFFAQNDETGLFTVDATLVYMNDVIYMWVESGYTVDYDSLKNAADEFANLVYQQARDVFGSEWSPGIDGDPRLHVLHVSNLGAYIAAYYYSEQEYPNEAVSSSNEKEMFYVNLDTMLPYIGSSYYVGVLAHEFQHMIHWVNDANETSWVNEGLSELSAFIGGYGPSDFTPTFLNEPSTQLTHWPEDDRGVVYG
;
A
#
# COMPACT_ATOMS: atom_id res chain seq x y z
N MET A 1 -20.63 -49.30 -65.11
CA MET A 1 -20.21 -47.89 -64.99
C MET A 1 -21.44 -47.09 -64.61
N LYS A 2 -21.51 -46.62 -63.37
CA LYS A 2 -22.72 -46.01 -62.78
C LYS A 2 -22.65 -44.49 -62.88
N THR A 3 -23.73 -43.92 -63.37
CA THR A 3 -24.13 -42.51 -63.36
C THR A 3 -25.01 -42.23 -62.10
N PRO A 4 -25.70 -41.08 -61.92
CA PRO A 4 -25.23 -39.97 -61.08
C PRO A 4 -26.30 -39.44 -60.08
N ARG A 5 -26.03 -38.25 -59.50
CA ARG A 5 -26.95 -37.20 -58.97
C ARG A 5 -27.44 -37.23 -57.50
N THR A 6 -27.20 -36.08 -56.87
CA THR A 6 -27.86 -35.37 -55.73
C THR A 6 -29.40 -35.23 -55.89
N PRO A 7 -30.18 -34.64 -54.94
CA PRO A 7 -30.04 -34.40 -53.48
C PRO A 7 -31.35 -34.68 -52.65
N ILE A 8 -31.45 -34.15 -51.41
CA ILE A 8 -32.64 -33.68 -50.63
C ILE A 8 -33.03 -34.47 -49.36
N ALA A 9 -32.68 -33.88 -48.20
CA ALA A 9 -33.51 -33.41 -47.08
C ALA A 9 -34.73 -34.19 -46.50
N ILE A 10 -34.64 -34.42 -45.17
CA ILE A 10 -35.58 -33.99 -44.09
C ILE A 10 -36.66 -34.96 -43.52
N PHE A 11 -36.74 -34.91 -42.16
CA PHE A 11 -37.81 -35.21 -41.17
C PHE A 11 -37.99 -36.64 -40.56
N THR A 12 -37.41 -36.80 -39.37
CA THR A 12 -38.00 -37.20 -38.05
C THR A 12 -39.40 -37.84 -37.96
N GLN A 13 -39.53 -38.94 -37.20
CA GLN A 13 -39.98 -39.04 -35.78
C GLN A 13 -40.69 -40.38 -35.46
N ARG A 14 -40.29 -41.02 -34.33
CA ARG A 14 -41.03 -41.83 -33.31
C ARG A 14 -42.09 -42.88 -33.77
N LEU A 15 -42.37 -44.01 -33.11
CA LEU A 15 -42.53 -44.38 -31.70
C LEU A 15 -42.94 -45.89 -31.69
N ALA A 16 -42.71 -46.60 -30.58
CA ALA A 16 -43.70 -47.44 -29.88
C ALA A 16 -43.08 -48.68 -29.22
N ALA A 17 -43.26 -48.76 -27.89
CA ALA A 17 -43.04 -49.93 -27.06
C ALA A 17 -44.36 -50.28 -26.37
N PHE A 18 -44.67 -51.56 -26.24
CA PHE A 18 -45.75 -52.09 -25.39
C PHE A 18 -45.41 -53.50 -24.92
N GLY A 19 -45.64 -53.79 -23.64
CA GLY A 19 -45.59 -55.16 -23.10
C GLY A 19 -45.41 -55.23 -21.58
N LEU A 20 -46.53 -55.33 -20.86
CA LEU A 20 -46.70 -55.31 -19.40
C LEU A 20 -46.39 -56.66 -18.74
N SER A 21 -45.88 -56.67 -17.49
CA SER A 21 -46.44 -57.42 -16.32
C SER A 21 -45.49 -57.39 -15.12
N ILE A 22 -45.87 -56.72 -14.03
CA ILE A 22 -45.27 -56.89 -12.69
C ILE A 22 -46.40 -57.10 -11.68
N ALA A 23 -46.35 -58.22 -10.96
CA ALA A 23 -47.22 -58.53 -9.84
C ALA A 23 -46.90 -57.62 -8.64
N MET A 24 -47.95 -57.05 -8.03
CA MET A 24 -47.85 -56.30 -6.77
C MET A 24 -47.50 -57.24 -5.61
N VAL A 25 -46.41 -56.96 -4.90
CA VAL A 25 -46.25 -57.33 -3.49
C VAL A 25 -46.19 -56.01 -2.70
N ALA A 26 -47.24 -55.76 -1.93
CA ALA A 26 -47.31 -54.61 -1.03
C ALA A 26 -46.40 -54.85 0.19
N GLY A 27 -45.13 -54.49 0.06
CA GLY A 27 -44.26 -54.27 1.21
C GLY A 27 -44.45 -52.82 1.68
N VAL A 28 -44.85 -52.63 2.93
CA VAL A 28 -44.83 -51.31 3.57
C VAL A 28 -43.37 -50.90 3.71
N VAL A 29 -42.85 -50.14 2.73
CA VAL A 29 -41.62 -49.38 2.90
C VAL A 29 -42.02 -48.14 3.68
N THR A 30 -41.59 -48.08 4.94
CA THR A 30 -41.48 -46.79 5.62
C THR A 30 -40.47 -45.96 4.83
N LEU A 31 -40.97 -45.07 3.97
CA LEU A 31 -40.15 -43.99 3.44
C LEU A 31 -39.71 -43.17 4.65
N GLN A 32 -38.48 -43.41 5.12
CA GLN A 32 -37.79 -42.38 5.88
C GLN A 32 -37.78 -41.17 4.98
N SER A 33 -38.45 -40.10 5.41
CA SER A 33 -38.34 -38.80 4.78
C SER A 33 -36.86 -38.53 4.50
N PRO A 34 -36.48 -38.00 3.32
CA PRO A 34 -35.12 -37.52 3.14
C PRO A 34 -34.85 -36.56 4.29
N VAL A 35 -33.76 -36.82 5.02
CA VAL A 35 -33.24 -35.86 6.01
C VAL A 35 -33.18 -34.53 5.29
N ARG A 36 -34.05 -33.58 5.66
CA ARG A 36 -33.93 -32.22 5.18
C ARG A 36 -32.55 -31.76 5.61
N ALA A 37 -31.69 -31.56 4.61
CA ALA A 37 -30.40 -30.95 4.80
C ALA A 37 -30.62 -29.59 5.48
N GLN A 38 -29.96 -29.41 6.63
CA GLN A 38 -29.63 -28.12 7.24
C GLN A 38 -30.80 -27.18 7.58
N ASP A 39 -31.55 -27.48 8.64
CA ASP A 39 -32.37 -26.45 9.34
C ASP A 39 -31.81 -26.08 10.72
N ASN A 40 -30.59 -26.53 11.05
CA ASN A 40 -29.99 -26.29 12.38
C ASN A 40 -28.47 -26.09 12.33
N LYS A 41 -27.96 -25.36 11.34
CA LYS A 41 -26.60 -24.83 11.42
C LYS A 41 -26.70 -23.44 12.04
N GLN A 42 -26.61 -23.37 13.37
CA GLN A 42 -25.86 -22.27 13.96
C GLN A 42 -24.55 -22.22 13.19
N PHE A 43 -24.36 -21.21 12.35
CA PHE A 43 -23.10 -20.97 11.68
C PHE A 43 -22.12 -20.47 12.75
N LEU A 44 -21.67 -21.37 13.62
CA LEU A 44 -20.75 -21.09 14.71
C LEU A 44 -19.49 -20.40 14.16
N THR A 45 -19.09 -20.72 12.93
CA THR A 45 -18.01 -20.05 12.21
C THR A 45 -18.35 -18.62 11.78
N GLU A 46 -19.58 -18.35 11.30
CA GLU A 46 -20.01 -16.99 10.91
C GLU A 46 -20.18 -16.10 12.14
N GLN A 47 -20.78 -16.63 13.20
CA GLN A 47 -20.91 -15.93 14.48
C GLN A 47 -19.55 -15.71 15.15
N ALA A 48 -18.64 -16.68 15.06
CA ALA A 48 -17.26 -16.53 15.53
C ALA A 48 -16.49 -15.50 14.69
N LEU A 49 -16.69 -15.45 13.37
CA LEU A 49 -16.05 -14.45 12.51
C LEU A 49 -16.60 -13.05 12.77
N ALA A 50 -17.93 -12.92 12.91
CA ALA A 50 -18.60 -11.65 13.17
C ALA A 50 -18.26 -11.05 14.55
N THR A 51 -17.82 -11.87 15.50
CA THR A 51 -17.42 -11.44 16.85
C THR A 51 -15.91 -11.56 17.10
N ALA A 52 -15.15 -12.02 16.11
CA ALA A 52 -13.70 -12.09 16.23
C ALA A 52 -13.13 -10.68 16.24
N VAL A 53 -12.43 -10.35 17.33
CA VAL A 53 -11.54 -9.19 17.35
C VAL A 53 -10.29 -9.59 16.58
N VAL A 54 -10.15 -9.08 15.37
CA VAL A 54 -8.91 -9.23 14.59
C VAL A 54 -7.91 -8.21 15.16
N PRO A 55 -6.82 -8.66 15.81
CA PRO A 55 -5.82 -7.74 16.31
C PRO A 55 -5.12 -7.03 15.14
N PRO A 56 -4.62 -5.80 15.34
CA PRO A 56 -3.72 -5.17 14.39
C PRO A 56 -2.54 -6.09 14.05
N ARG A 57 -2.03 -5.97 12.83
CA ARG A 57 -0.89 -6.77 12.37
C ARG A 57 0.38 -6.40 13.15
N ASP A 58 0.86 -7.30 13.99
CA ASP A 58 2.18 -7.19 14.65
C ASP A 58 3.23 -7.99 13.87
N ARG A 59 4.06 -7.31 13.07
CA ARG A 59 5.09 -8.00 12.27
C ARG A 59 6.21 -8.60 13.11
N LEU A 60 6.50 -8.09 14.30
CA LEU A 60 7.56 -8.63 15.16
C LEU A 60 7.12 -9.97 15.76
N ASP A 61 5.88 -10.03 16.26
CA ASP A 61 5.25 -11.29 16.70
C ASP A 61 5.19 -12.31 15.55
N LEU A 62 4.77 -11.87 14.36
CA LEU A 62 4.70 -12.74 13.18
C LEU A 62 6.09 -13.25 12.76
N ALA A 63 7.13 -12.41 12.81
CA ALA A 63 8.49 -12.84 12.50
C ALA A 63 8.99 -13.91 13.49
N GLN A 64 8.72 -13.74 14.79
CA GLN A 64 9.09 -14.74 15.80
C GLN A 64 8.33 -16.06 15.60
N ARG A 65 7.01 -15.98 15.41
CA ARG A 65 6.14 -17.16 15.33
C ARG A 65 6.27 -17.93 14.03
N LEU A 66 6.42 -17.23 12.90
CA LEU A 66 6.33 -17.82 11.57
C LEU A 66 7.67 -17.95 10.87
N LYS A 67 8.63 -17.06 11.15
CA LYS A 67 9.99 -17.10 10.56
C LYS A 67 11.04 -17.67 11.53
N GLY A 68 10.67 -17.93 12.79
CA GLY A 68 11.61 -18.43 13.81
C GLY A 68 12.66 -17.41 14.22
N VAL A 69 12.40 -16.11 14.00
CA VAL A 69 13.28 -15.03 14.45
C VAL A 69 13.32 -15.03 15.97
N GLY A 70 14.51 -14.82 16.55
CA GLY A 70 14.67 -14.73 17.99
C GLY A 70 13.97 -13.50 18.58
N LYS A 71 14.10 -13.30 19.90
CA LYS A 71 13.66 -12.06 20.52
C LYS A 71 14.49 -10.90 19.94
N ILE A 72 13.80 -9.97 19.27
CA ILE A 72 14.42 -8.77 18.70
C ILE A 72 14.62 -7.74 19.81
N ALA A 73 15.77 -7.06 19.81
CA ALA A 73 16.06 -6.01 20.78
C ALA A 73 15.17 -4.79 20.53
N PRO A 74 14.84 -4.01 21.58
CA PRO A 74 14.19 -2.72 21.35
C PRO A 74 15.11 -1.79 20.55
N PRO A 75 14.55 -0.86 19.76
CA PRO A 75 15.31 0.15 19.03
C PRO A 75 16.21 0.99 19.94
N PRO A 76 17.37 1.44 19.45
CA PRO A 76 18.28 2.28 20.23
C PRO A 76 17.65 3.66 20.52
N THR A 77 18.13 4.31 21.59
CA THR A 77 17.68 5.68 21.94
C THR A 77 18.64 6.77 21.44
N THR A 78 19.69 6.38 20.73
CA THR A 78 20.72 7.27 20.18
C THR A 78 21.21 6.69 18.86
N PRO A 79 21.53 7.54 17.87
CA PRO A 79 21.92 7.05 16.56
C PRO A 79 23.25 6.29 16.61
N SER A 80 23.34 5.18 15.88
CA SER A 80 24.56 4.39 15.76
C SER A 80 25.62 5.06 14.86
N LYS A 81 25.17 5.92 13.94
CA LYS A 81 25.99 6.70 13.02
C LYS A 81 25.56 8.16 13.05
N THR A 82 26.53 9.07 13.05
CA THR A 82 26.30 10.50 12.79
C THR A 82 26.70 10.80 11.35
N TYR A 83 25.75 11.20 10.51
CA TYR A 83 26.00 11.47 9.10
C TYR A 83 26.67 12.83 8.86
N GLN A 84 27.42 12.91 7.77
CA GLN A 84 28.00 14.15 7.25
C GLN A 84 27.62 14.33 5.79
N ILE A 85 27.47 15.58 5.35
CA ILE A 85 27.25 15.89 3.93
C ILE A 85 28.38 15.26 3.10
N GLY A 86 28.00 14.53 2.05
CA GLY A 86 28.91 13.76 1.21
C GLY A 86 29.05 12.29 1.59
N ASP A 87 28.51 11.85 2.74
CA ASP A 87 28.40 10.42 3.06
C ASP A 87 27.60 9.68 1.99
N VAL A 88 28.00 8.45 1.70
CA VAL A 88 27.31 7.55 0.76
C VAL A 88 26.83 6.33 1.52
N GLU A 89 25.58 5.94 1.33
CA GLU A 89 24.97 4.75 1.92
C GLU A 89 24.20 3.94 0.87
N PRO A 90 24.19 2.60 0.98
CA PRO A 90 23.28 1.77 0.22
C PRO A 90 21.88 1.81 0.85
N PHE A 91 20.86 1.85 -0.01
CA PHE A 91 19.46 1.78 0.37
C PHE A 91 18.75 0.70 -0.44
N PHE A 92 17.81 0.02 0.20
CA PHE A 92 16.74 -0.71 -0.48
C PHE A 92 15.69 0.28 -0.99
N ALA A 93 15.16 0.04 -2.18
CA ALA A 93 14.04 0.78 -2.76
C ALA A 93 13.12 -0.18 -3.51
N GLN A 94 11.84 0.17 -3.60
CA GLN A 94 10.84 -0.65 -4.28
C GLN A 94 10.24 0.06 -5.48
N ASN A 95 10.23 -0.63 -6.61
CA ASN A 95 9.46 -0.27 -7.79
C ASN A 95 8.16 -1.08 -7.80
N ASP A 96 7.03 -0.43 -8.08
CA ASP A 96 5.71 -1.06 -8.07
C ASP A 96 5.50 -2.09 -9.21
N GLU A 97 6.25 -1.94 -10.31
CA GLU A 97 6.19 -2.80 -11.49
C GLU A 97 7.30 -3.86 -11.53
N THR A 98 8.50 -3.54 -11.04
CA THR A 98 9.71 -4.38 -11.17
C THR A 98 10.23 -4.96 -9.86
N GLY A 99 9.72 -4.50 -8.71
CA GLY A 99 10.03 -5.04 -7.39
C GLY A 99 11.22 -4.36 -6.70
N LEU A 100 11.79 -5.07 -5.72
CA LEU A 100 12.86 -4.57 -4.85
C LEU A 100 14.20 -4.45 -5.58
N PHE A 101 14.91 -3.34 -5.36
CA PHE A 101 16.28 -3.11 -5.82
C PHE A 101 17.10 -2.35 -4.77
N THR A 102 18.40 -2.17 -5.04
CA THR A 102 19.31 -1.43 -4.17
C THR A 102 19.99 -0.30 -4.93
N VAL A 103 20.25 0.81 -4.24
CA VAL A 103 20.90 1.99 -4.79
C VAL A 103 21.90 2.57 -3.79
N ASP A 104 23.02 3.12 -4.26
CA ASP A 104 23.89 3.94 -3.42
C ASP A 104 23.46 5.40 -3.53
N ALA A 105 23.24 6.09 -2.41
CA ALA A 105 22.85 7.51 -2.40
C ALA A 105 23.80 8.35 -1.55
N THR A 106 24.03 9.58 -1.99
CA THR A 106 24.87 10.57 -1.31
C THR A 106 24.01 11.53 -0.49
N LEU A 107 24.41 11.81 0.75
CA LEU A 107 23.79 12.85 1.57
C LEU A 107 24.18 14.23 1.03
N VAL A 108 23.24 14.94 0.42
CA VAL A 108 23.51 16.24 -0.23
C VAL A 108 23.24 17.41 0.71
N TYR A 109 22.20 17.31 1.54
CA TYR A 109 21.83 18.36 2.49
C TYR A 109 21.23 17.76 3.76
N MET A 110 21.38 18.46 4.89
CA MET A 110 20.74 18.09 6.14
C MET A 110 20.47 19.32 7.01
N ASN A 111 19.43 19.25 7.83
CA ASN A 111 19.16 20.18 8.91
C ASN A 111 18.79 19.40 10.19
N ASP A 112 18.17 20.06 11.18
CA ASP A 112 17.82 19.39 12.44
C ASP A 112 16.62 18.43 12.37
N VAL A 113 15.91 18.42 11.24
CA VAL A 113 14.70 17.59 11.02
C VAL A 113 14.91 16.52 9.96
N ILE A 114 15.73 16.79 8.93
CA ILE A 114 15.75 15.94 7.73
C ILE A 114 17.13 15.75 7.12
N TYR A 115 17.36 14.57 6.56
CA TYR A 115 18.46 14.22 5.67
C TYR A 115 17.95 14.08 4.22
N MET A 116 18.60 14.76 3.28
CA MET A 116 18.27 14.73 1.85
C MET A 116 19.31 13.92 1.08
N TRP A 117 18.97 12.68 0.75
CA TRP A 117 19.80 11.74 0.02
C TRP A 117 19.46 11.76 -1.47
N VAL A 118 20.47 11.72 -2.33
CA VAL A 118 20.30 11.67 -3.78
C VAL A 118 21.09 10.50 -4.35
N GLU A 119 20.46 9.68 -5.18
CA GLU A 119 21.08 8.57 -5.90
C GLU A 119 22.40 9.01 -6.54
N SER A 120 23.43 8.19 -6.32
CA SER A 120 24.78 8.47 -6.80
C SER A 120 24.81 8.50 -8.32
N GLY A 121 25.35 9.58 -8.88
CA GLY A 121 25.39 9.81 -10.33
C GLY A 121 24.28 10.72 -10.86
N TYR A 122 23.26 11.02 -10.04
CA TYR A 122 22.29 12.07 -10.34
C TYR A 122 22.77 13.43 -9.82
N THR A 123 22.31 14.50 -10.48
CA THR A 123 22.56 15.87 -10.04
C THR A 123 21.22 16.57 -9.87
N VAL A 124 21.02 17.12 -8.68
CA VAL A 124 19.87 17.94 -8.32
C VAL A 124 20.38 19.35 -8.04
N ASP A 125 19.58 20.37 -8.35
CA ASP A 125 19.91 21.75 -7.98
C ASP A 125 19.96 21.88 -6.44
N TYR A 126 21.14 22.23 -5.92
CA TYR A 126 21.39 22.26 -4.48
C TYR A 126 20.50 23.28 -3.76
N ASP A 127 20.32 24.47 -4.33
CA ASP A 127 19.54 25.53 -3.69
C ASP A 127 18.06 25.13 -3.65
N SER A 128 17.52 24.55 -4.71
CA SER A 128 16.16 23.98 -4.73
C SER A 128 15.97 22.88 -3.69
N LEU A 129 16.89 21.91 -3.60
CA LEU A 129 16.81 20.81 -2.63
C LEU A 129 16.87 21.33 -1.18
N LYS A 130 17.81 22.24 -0.92
CA LYS A 130 17.98 22.89 0.39
C LYS A 130 16.75 23.69 0.78
N ASN A 131 16.23 24.53 -0.11
CA ASN A 131 15.08 25.38 0.18
C ASN A 131 13.85 24.52 0.49
N ALA A 132 13.62 23.44 -0.25
CA ALA A 132 12.52 22.52 0.05
C ALA A 132 12.68 21.82 1.41
N ALA A 133 13.90 21.37 1.75
CA ALA A 133 14.18 20.73 3.03
C ALA A 133 13.99 21.67 4.21
N ASP A 134 14.40 22.94 4.06
CA ASP A 134 14.21 23.96 5.10
C ASP A 134 12.76 24.39 5.21
N GLU A 135 12.02 24.50 4.10
CA GLU A 135 10.59 24.79 4.14
C GLU A 135 9.81 23.67 4.82
N PHE A 136 10.11 22.41 4.48
CA PHE A 136 9.54 21.26 5.16
C PHE A 136 9.79 21.32 6.68
N ALA A 137 11.04 21.52 7.09
CA ALA A 137 11.42 21.54 8.50
C ALA A 137 10.79 22.72 9.28
N ASN A 138 10.69 23.90 8.66
CA ASN A 138 10.22 25.11 9.34
C ASN A 138 8.69 25.27 9.33
N LEU A 139 8.00 24.62 8.39
CA LEU A 139 6.56 24.79 8.19
C LEU A 139 5.82 23.46 8.29
N VAL A 140 6.04 22.58 7.32
CA VAL A 140 5.28 21.32 7.16
C VAL A 140 5.38 20.44 8.40
N TYR A 141 6.58 20.29 8.93
CA TYR A 141 6.87 19.37 10.03
C TYR A 141 6.03 19.69 11.27
N GLN A 142 5.97 20.97 11.69
CA GLN A 142 5.16 21.34 12.85
C GLN A 142 3.66 21.34 12.54
N GLN A 143 3.25 21.82 11.36
CA GLN A 143 1.83 21.89 11.01
C GLN A 143 1.17 20.52 10.93
N ALA A 144 1.83 19.54 10.29
CA ALA A 144 1.32 18.19 10.25
C ALA A 144 1.24 17.59 11.66
N ARG A 145 2.23 17.84 12.53
CA ARG A 145 2.22 17.37 13.92
C ARG A 145 1.10 17.98 14.76
N ASP A 146 0.79 19.26 14.56
CA ASP A 146 -0.28 19.95 15.26
C ASP A 146 -1.67 19.36 14.96
N VAL A 147 -1.84 18.75 13.79
CA VAL A 147 -3.11 18.17 13.32
C VAL A 147 -3.18 16.66 13.54
N PHE A 148 -2.12 15.94 13.18
CA PHE A 148 -2.11 14.48 13.07
C PHE A 148 -1.35 13.77 14.19
N GLY A 149 -0.59 14.50 15.04
CA GLY A 149 0.13 13.92 16.17
C GLY A 149 1.64 13.97 15.99
N SER A 150 2.33 12.85 16.17
CA SER A 150 3.79 12.80 15.95
C SER A 150 4.17 11.47 15.35
N GLU A 151 5.14 11.52 14.45
CA GLU A 151 5.87 10.38 13.95
C GLU A 151 6.64 9.67 15.08
N TRP A 152 7.17 8.50 14.76
CA TRP A 152 7.99 7.78 15.71
C TRP A 152 9.35 8.48 15.84
N SER A 153 9.59 9.09 16.99
CA SER A 153 10.85 9.77 17.29
C SER A 153 11.41 9.31 18.64
N PRO A 154 12.69 8.92 18.74
CA PRO A 154 13.73 9.02 17.71
C PRO A 154 13.78 7.83 16.73
N GLY A 155 12.68 7.10 16.56
CA GLY A 155 12.57 6.11 15.49
C GLY A 155 13.28 4.78 15.71
N ILE A 156 13.36 4.00 14.64
CA ILE A 156 13.95 2.66 14.59
C ILE A 156 15.48 2.67 14.70
N ASP A 157 16.16 3.73 14.23
CA ASP A 157 17.63 3.86 14.30
C ASP A 157 18.12 4.80 15.41
N GLY A 158 17.19 5.42 16.15
CA GLY A 158 17.50 6.31 17.25
C GLY A 158 17.94 7.71 16.81
N ASP A 159 17.87 8.07 15.52
CA ASP A 159 18.03 9.44 15.03
C ASP A 159 16.64 10.12 14.87
N PRO A 160 16.38 11.28 15.49
CA PRO A 160 15.12 11.99 15.29
C PRO A 160 14.95 12.59 13.88
N ARG A 161 15.99 12.55 13.02
CA ARG A 161 15.92 13.11 11.66
C ARG A 161 15.31 12.12 10.67
N LEU A 162 14.37 12.62 9.88
CA LEU A 162 13.74 11.87 8.80
C LEU A 162 14.68 11.75 7.59
N HIS A 163 14.50 10.72 6.78
CA HIS A 163 15.30 10.49 5.58
C HIS A 163 14.45 10.69 4.31
N VAL A 164 14.93 11.49 3.36
CA VAL A 164 14.32 11.59 2.02
C VAL A 164 15.29 11.08 0.99
N LEU A 165 14.96 9.94 0.39
CA LEU A 165 15.77 9.30 -0.65
C LEU A 165 15.24 9.66 -2.03
N HIS A 166 16.03 10.41 -2.79
CA HIS A 166 15.75 10.71 -4.19
C HIS A 166 16.42 9.65 -5.06
N VAL A 167 15.62 8.87 -5.79
CA VAL A 167 16.09 7.73 -6.58
C VAL A 167 15.24 7.57 -7.84
N SER A 168 15.86 7.10 -8.92
CA SER A 168 15.17 6.75 -10.17
C SER A 168 14.53 5.36 -10.11
N ASN A 169 13.83 4.96 -11.16
CA ASN A 169 13.28 3.62 -11.31
C ASN A 169 12.30 3.23 -10.18
N LEU A 170 11.45 4.16 -9.72
CA LEU A 170 10.38 3.85 -8.74
C LEU A 170 9.03 3.47 -9.39
N GLY A 171 8.90 3.66 -10.70
CA GLY A 171 7.66 3.46 -11.45
C GLY A 171 7.26 4.71 -12.23
N ALA A 172 6.65 4.55 -13.40
CA ALA A 172 6.45 5.65 -14.35
C ALA A 172 5.49 6.76 -13.86
N TYR A 173 4.65 6.46 -12.86
CA TYR A 173 3.60 7.35 -12.36
C TYR A 173 3.73 7.69 -10.87
N ILE A 174 4.82 7.27 -10.24
CA ILE A 174 5.08 7.50 -8.83
C ILE A 174 5.81 8.84 -8.69
N ALA A 175 5.25 9.76 -7.90
CA ALA A 175 5.92 11.00 -7.51
C ALA A 175 6.82 10.77 -6.29
N ALA A 176 6.23 10.27 -5.22
CA ALA A 176 6.89 9.86 -3.99
C ALA A 176 6.09 8.74 -3.33
N TYR A 177 6.65 8.14 -2.28
CA TYR A 177 5.90 7.31 -1.35
C TYR A 177 6.60 7.20 0.01
N TYR A 178 5.81 7.03 1.06
CA TYR A 178 6.19 6.48 2.35
C TYR A 178 5.99 4.96 2.38
N TYR A 179 6.92 4.23 2.99
CA TYR A 179 6.81 2.77 3.12
C TYR A 179 7.16 2.31 4.53
N SER A 180 6.15 1.96 5.32
CA SER A 180 6.30 1.57 6.73
C SER A 180 7.17 0.34 6.96
N GLU A 181 7.45 -0.46 5.93
CA GLU A 181 8.37 -1.60 6.06
C GLU A 181 9.81 -1.19 6.39
N GLN A 182 10.16 0.07 6.16
CA GLN A 182 11.47 0.64 6.45
C GLN A 182 11.67 0.97 7.94
N GLU A 183 10.59 0.98 8.73
CA GLU A 183 10.63 1.22 10.18
C GLU A 183 10.64 -0.10 10.98
N TYR A 184 10.98 -1.22 10.34
CA TYR A 184 11.15 -2.50 11.01
C TYR A 184 12.61 -2.91 11.14
N PRO A 185 12.96 -3.65 12.20
CA PRO A 185 14.28 -4.23 12.33
C PRO A 185 14.56 -5.21 11.17
N ASN A 186 15.80 -5.22 10.68
CA ASN A 186 16.20 -6.05 9.54
C ASN A 186 15.93 -7.55 9.80
N GLU A 187 16.04 -8.00 11.05
CA GLU A 187 15.74 -9.37 11.44
C GLU A 187 14.28 -9.77 11.16
N ALA A 188 13.34 -8.82 11.19
CA ALA A 188 11.94 -9.06 10.85
C ALA A 188 11.66 -8.84 9.35
N VAL A 189 12.25 -7.78 8.79
CA VAL A 189 12.10 -7.34 7.40
C VAL A 189 13.47 -7.11 6.80
N SER A 190 13.98 -8.11 6.07
CA SER A 190 15.37 -8.12 5.57
C SER A 190 15.70 -7.03 4.54
N SER A 191 14.67 -6.40 3.96
CA SER A 191 14.76 -5.28 3.02
C SER A 191 14.44 -3.93 3.67
N SER A 192 14.41 -3.87 5.00
CA SER A 192 14.27 -2.62 5.74
C SER A 192 15.59 -1.87 5.75
N ASN A 193 15.52 -0.57 5.50
CA ASN A 193 16.59 0.39 5.70
C ASN A 193 16.75 0.82 7.17
N GLU A 194 15.83 0.39 8.05
CA GLU A 194 15.76 0.79 9.46
C GLU A 194 15.80 2.31 9.60
N LYS A 195 14.87 3.01 8.93
CA LYS A 195 14.75 4.48 8.87
C LYS A 195 13.31 4.94 8.73
N GLU A 196 12.97 6.02 9.43
CA GLU A 196 11.81 6.86 9.14
C GLU A 196 12.07 7.63 7.83
N MET A 197 11.57 7.11 6.70
CA MET A 197 11.97 7.60 5.39
C MET A 197 10.87 7.73 4.34
N PHE A 198 11.07 8.69 3.42
CA PHE A 198 10.32 8.88 2.18
C PHE A 198 11.18 8.57 0.97
N TYR A 199 10.54 8.12 -0.10
CA TYR A 199 11.14 7.94 -1.41
C TYR A 199 10.60 9.00 -2.36
N VAL A 200 11.47 9.68 -3.09
CA VAL A 200 11.11 10.64 -4.14
C VAL A 200 11.64 10.11 -5.46
N ASN A 201 10.76 10.02 -6.46
CA ASN A 201 11.12 9.50 -7.77
C ASN A 201 11.79 10.57 -8.63
N LEU A 202 13.08 10.39 -8.93
CA LEU A 202 13.81 11.31 -9.80
C LEU A 202 13.28 11.33 -11.23
N ASP A 203 12.65 10.26 -11.72
CA ASP A 203 12.14 10.20 -13.09
C ASP A 203 10.93 11.12 -13.31
N THR A 204 10.17 11.41 -12.25
CA THR A 204 8.96 12.24 -12.30
C THR A 204 9.11 13.57 -11.57
N MET A 205 9.89 13.61 -10.48
CA MET A 205 9.97 14.76 -9.58
C MET A 205 11.18 15.65 -9.78
N LEU A 206 12.22 15.22 -10.52
CA LEU A 206 13.44 16.01 -10.72
C LEU A 206 13.19 17.48 -11.14
N PRO A 207 12.30 17.80 -12.11
CA PRO A 207 12.05 19.20 -12.50
C PRO A 207 11.23 20.00 -11.48
N TYR A 208 10.64 19.33 -10.47
CA TYR A 208 9.78 19.93 -9.46
C TYR A 208 10.46 20.12 -8.11
N ILE A 209 11.65 19.54 -7.88
CA ILE A 209 12.39 19.72 -6.62
C ILE A 209 12.59 21.23 -6.36
N GLY A 210 12.22 21.68 -5.16
CA GLY A 210 12.21 23.10 -4.78
C GLY A 210 10.92 23.86 -5.06
N SER A 211 9.93 23.24 -5.71
CA SER A 211 8.62 23.85 -5.96
C SER A 211 7.61 23.58 -4.83
N SER A 212 6.56 24.38 -4.75
CA SER A 212 5.42 24.15 -3.84
C SER A 212 4.76 22.78 -4.06
N TYR A 213 4.71 22.29 -5.31
CA TYR A 213 4.19 20.96 -5.59
C TYR A 213 5.04 19.88 -4.91
N TYR A 214 6.36 19.97 -5.01
CA TYR A 214 7.28 19.03 -4.36
C TYR A 214 7.15 19.04 -2.83
N VAL A 215 7.07 20.23 -2.21
CA VAL A 215 6.91 20.31 -0.75
C VAL A 215 5.53 19.81 -0.31
N GLY A 216 4.49 20.04 -1.10
CA GLY A 216 3.15 19.46 -0.89
C GLY A 216 3.17 17.93 -0.92
N VAL A 217 3.92 17.32 -1.85
CA VAL A 217 4.12 15.86 -1.88
C VAL A 217 4.83 15.38 -0.61
N LEU A 218 5.86 16.08 -0.11
CA LEU A 218 6.48 15.71 1.17
C LEU A 218 5.51 15.84 2.36
N ALA A 219 4.61 16.82 2.34
CA ALA A 219 3.57 16.98 3.36
C ALA A 219 2.55 15.83 3.35
N HIS A 220 2.23 15.30 2.16
CA HIS A 220 1.43 14.09 1.97
C HIS A 220 2.11 12.88 2.60
N GLU A 221 3.36 12.60 2.19
CA GLU A 221 4.09 11.42 2.70
C GLU A 221 4.37 11.48 4.21
N PHE A 222 4.60 12.67 4.76
CA PHE A 222 4.80 12.82 6.19
C PHE A 222 3.53 12.53 6.99
N GLN A 223 2.34 12.79 6.44
CA GLN A 223 1.10 12.39 7.07
C GLN A 223 1.06 10.87 7.24
N HIS A 224 1.36 10.10 6.19
CA HIS A 224 1.37 8.64 6.26
C HIS A 224 2.31 8.11 7.34
N MET A 225 3.49 8.71 7.51
CA MET A 225 4.44 8.35 8.56
C MET A 225 3.91 8.63 9.97
N ILE A 226 3.32 9.81 10.20
CA ILE A 226 2.65 10.10 11.48
C ILE A 226 1.53 9.07 11.71
N HIS A 227 0.73 8.81 10.69
CA HIS A 227 -0.44 7.96 10.82
C HIS A 227 -0.08 6.50 11.04
N TRP A 228 1.03 6.02 10.47
CA TRP A 228 1.55 4.69 10.72
C TRP A 228 1.71 4.38 12.22
N VAL A 229 2.11 5.37 13.02
CA VAL A 229 2.37 5.19 14.46
C VAL A 229 1.10 5.39 15.29
N ASN A 230 0.21 6.28 14.85
CA ASN A 230 -0.96 6.69 15.62
C ASN A 230 -2.23 5.89 15.26
N ASP A 231 -2.32 5.40 14.03
CA ASP A 231 -3.43 4.61 13.49
C ASP A 231 -3.02 3.71 12.30
N ALA A 232 -2.20 2.69 12.59
CA ALA A 232 -1.68 1.75 11.61
C ALA A 232 -2.75 0.90 10.87
N ASN A 233 -4.02 0.96 11.27
CA ASN A 233 -5.10 0.11 10.78
C ASN A 233 -6.31 0.92 10.26
N GLU A 234 -6.09 2.18 9.89
CA GLU A 234 -7.07 3.02 9.21
C GLU A 234 -7.35 2.51 7.79
N THR A 235 -8.58 2.73 7.33
CA THR A 235 -9.03 2.46 5.98
C THR A 235 -8.31 3.35 4.97
N SER A 236 -7.83 2.74 3.87
CA SER A 236 -6.94 3.38 2.89
C SER A 236 -7.48 4.71 2.36
N TRP A 237 -8.78 4.80 2.07
CA TRP A 237 -9.37 6.05 1.56
C TRP A 237 -9.34 7.21 2.57
N VAL A 238 -9.50 6.94 3.87
CA VAL A 238 -9.37 7.97 4.91
C VAL A 238 -7.92 8.40 5.01
N ASN A 239 -7.00 7.44 5.02
CA ASN A 239 -5.57 7.72 5.12
C ASN A 239 -5.06 8.62 3.99
N GLU A 240 -5.45 8.33 2.75
CA GLU A 240 -5.09 9.13 1.57
C GLU A 240 -5.76 10.50 1.58
N GLY A 241 -7.06 10.59 1.92
CA GLY A 241 -7.75 11.88 2.04
C GLY A 241 -7.18 12.77 3.15
N LEU A 242 -6.68 12.19 4.25
CA LEU A 242 -5.98 12.95 5.29
C LEU A 242 -4.59 13.42 4.84
N SER A 243 -3.94 12.67 3.96
CA SER A 243 -2.64 13.06 3.36
C SER A 243 -2.80 14.22 2.38
N GLU A 244 -3.87 14.21 1.59
CA GLU A 244 -4.29 15.35 0.77
C GLU A 244 -4.63 16.57 1.63
N LEU A 245 -5.34 16.36 2.74
CA LEU A 245 -5.61 17.42 3.73
C LEU A 245 -4.31 17.97 4.33
N SER A 246 -3.29 17.15 4.57
CA SER A 246 -1.98 17.59 5.06
C SER A 246 -1.31 18.57 4.10
N ALA A 247 -1.25 18.24 2.81
CA ALA A 247 -0.74 19.13 1.78
C ALA A 247 -1.57 20.44 1.69
N PHE A 248 -2.89 20.34 1.77
CA PHE A 248 -3.78 21.50 1.74
C PHE A 248 -3.56 22.43 2.94
N ILE A 249 -3.51 21.90 4.17
CA ILE A 249 -3.26 22.67 5.41
C ILE A 249 -1.86 23.30 5.37
N GLY A 250 -0.89 22.60 4.78
CA GLY A 250 0.45 23.12 4.50
C GLY A 250 0.49 24.33 3.56
N GLY A 251 -0.61 24.65 2.88
CA GLY A 251 -0.72 25.77 1.95
C GLY A 251 -0.31 25.43 0.51
N TYR A 252 -0.16 24.13 0.20
CA TYR A 252 0.26 23.67 -1.14
C TYR A 252 -0.90 23.46 -2.11
N GLY A 253 -2.13 23.70 -1.64
CA GLY A 253 -3.35 23.56 -2.42
C GLY A 253 -3.84 22.12 -2.51
N PRO A 254 -5.02 21.89 -3.11
CA PRO A 254 -5.51 20.56 -3.38
C PRO A 254 -4.69 19.91 -4.51
N SER A 255 -4.51 18.59 -4.46
CA SER A 255 -4.01 17.84 -5.61
C SER A 255 -4.95 17.93 -6.82
N ASP A 256 -4.45 17.39 -7.94
CA ASP A 256 -5.20 17.28 -9.20
C ASP A 256 -6.42 16.32 -9.12
N PHE A 257 -6.71 15.72 -7.97
CA PHE A 257 -7.90 14.90 -7.75
C PHE A 257 -9.20 15.72 -7.76
N THR A 258 -9.18 16.97 -7.27
CA THR A 258 -10.37 17.82 -7.25
C THR A 258 -10.91 18.11 -8.68
N PRO A 259 -10.10 18.60 -9.63
CA PRO A 259 -10.52 18.72 -11.02
C PRO A 259 -10.97 17.40 -11.65
N THR A 260 -10.33 16.29 -11.30
CA THR A 260 -10.67 14.97 -11.84
C THR A 260 -12.05 14.52 -11.38
N PHE A 261 -12.37 14.67 -10.09
CA PHE A 261 -13.71 14.41 -9.56
C PHE A 261 -14.78 15.31 -10.19
N LEU A 262 -14.47 16.60 -10.42
CA LEU A 262 -15.42 17.51 -11.08
C LEU A 262 -15.73 17.09 -12.53
N ASN A 263 -14.80 16.43 -13.20
CA ASN A 263 -15.01 15.86 -14.53
C ASN A 263 -15.78 14.52 -14.48
N GLU A 264 -15.62 13.73 -13.42
CA GLU A 264 -16.30 12.44 -13.22
C GLU A 264 -16.91 12.31 -11.81
N PRO A 265 -18.03 13.02 -11.52
CA PRO A 265 -18.59 13.10 -10.16
C PRO A 265 -19.27 11.81 -9.68
N SER A 266 -19.32 10.78 -10.52
CA SER A 266 -19.74 9.43 -10.13
C SER A 266 -18.65 8.62 -9.42
N THR A 267 -17.44 9.17 -9.32
CA THR A 267 -16.33 8.57 -8.57
C THR A 267 -16.72 8.41 -7.09
N GLN A 268 -16.48 7.22 -6.53
CA GLN A 268 -16.82 6.92 -5.15
C GLN A 268 -15.86 7.65 -4.21
N LEU A 269 -16.39 8.45 -3.28
CA LEU A 269 -15.59 9.23 -2.33
C LEU A 269 -15.07 8.41 -1.14
N THR A 270 -15.57 7.20 -0.97
CA THR A 270 -15.24 6.30 0.16
C THR A 270 -14.45 5.08 -0.28
N HIS A 271 -13.79 5.16 -1.43
CA HIS A 271 -12.98 4.08 -1.97
C HIS A 271 -11.69 4.64 -2.55
N TRP A 272 -10.57 4.08 -2.10
CA TRP A 272 -9.28 4.23 -2.75
C TRP A 272 -8.93 2.90 -3.41
N PRO A 273 -8.74 2.85 -4.72
CA PRO A 273 -8.43 1.61 -5.41
C PRO A 273 -6.97 1.22 -5.14
N GLU A 274 -6.78 0.11 -4.42
CA GLU A 274 -5.44 -0.42 -4.09
C GLU A 274 -4.77 -1.10 -5.29
N ASP A 275 -5.56 -1.59 -6.25
CA ASP A 275 -5.10 -2.38 -7.41
C ASP A 275 -5.43 -1.73 -8.78
N ASP A 276 -6.17 -0.62 -8.80
CA ASP A 276 -6.69 -0.02 -10.03
C ASP A 276 -6.39 1.48 -10.06
N ARG A 277 -5.55 1.92 -11.00
CA ARG A 277 -5.07 3.32 -11.11
C ARG A 277 -6.15 4.25 -11.72
N GLY A 278 -7.41 4.05 -11.36
CA GLY A 278 -8.60 4.72 -11.89
C GLY A 278 -8.76 6.17 -11.42
N VAL A 279 -9.89 6.80 -11.76
CA VAL A 279 -10.22 8.12 -11.22
C VAL A 279 -10.45 7.99 -9.72
N VAL A 280 -9.61 8.66 -8.94
CA VAL A 280 -9.67 8.70 -7.48
C VAL A 280 -10.05 10.07 -6.97
N TYR A 281 -10.49 10.11 -5.71
CA TYR A 281 -10.70 11.33 -4.96
C TYR A 281 -9.93 11.23 -3.64
N GLY A 282 -9.28 12.33 -3.26
CA GLY A 282 -8.75 12.58 -1.92
C GLY A 282 -9.16 13.96 -1.45
#